data_AF-A0A352REV0-F1
#
_entry.id   AF-A0A352REV0-F1
#
_cell.length_a   1.000
_cell.length_b   1.000
_cell.length_c   1.000
_cell.angle_alpha   90.00
_cell.angle_beta   90.00
_cell.angle_gamma   90.00
#
_symmetry.space_group_name_H-M   'P 1'
#
loop_
_entity.id
_entity.type
_entity.pdbx_description
1 polymer ?
#
loop_
_entity_poly.entity_id
_entity_poly.type
_entity_poly.pdbx_seq_one_letter_code
_entity_poly.pdbx_strand_id
1 'polypeptide(L)'
;MKTIRTNKTLKSLPMIAVLFWAGCEDLDFPDPNNPTDETATIQTLVTGAEAVMRQDLGVYLRDLLVVGREAYYLEPADPRYTGELLHGPIDPGGFLCYRPWQTAYKVIANCE
;
A
#
# COMPACT_ATOMS: atom_id res chain seq x y z
N MET A 1 56.85 27.09 -34.44
CA MET A 1 56.30 25.99 -33.62
C MET A 1 54.90 26.42 -33.16
N LYS A 2 53.81 25.85 -33.70
CA LYS A 2 52.43 26.23 -33.35
C LYS A 2 52.06 25.52 -32.04
N THR A 3 51.91 26.28 -30.96
CA THR A 3 51.51 25.74 -29.65
C THR A 3 50.03 25.38 -29.69
N ILE A 4 49.71 24.09 -29.71
CA ILE A 4 48.32 23.60 -29.64
C ILE A 4 47.80 23.90 -28.23
N ARG A 5 46.97 24.94 -28.08
CA ARG A 5 46.22 25.19 -26.84
C ARG A 5 45.13 24.13 -26.70
N THR A 6 45.40 23.05 -25.98
CA THR A 6 44.36 22.06 -25.65
C THR A 6 43.30 22.69 -24.75
N ASN A 7 42.06 22.73 -25.23
CA ASN A 7 40.92 23.30 -24.50
C ASN A 7 40.56 22.39 -23.32
N LYS A 8 40.55 22.90 -22.08
CA LYS A 8 40.33 22.09 -20.86
C LYS A 8 38.98 21.36 -20.89
N THR A 9 37.98 21.95 -21.54
CA THR A 9 36.64 21.39 -21.78
C THR A 9 36.65 20.13 -22.66
N LEU A 10 37.61 20.00 -23.58
CA LEU A 10 37.73 18.83 -24.44
C LEU A 10 38.33 17.63 -23.70
N LYS A 11 39.09 17.88 -22.62
CA LYS A 11 39.71 16.83 -21.80
C LYS A 11 38.72 16.16 -20.83
N SER A 12 37.63 16.85 -20.47
CA SER A 12 36.59 16.31 -19.59
C SER A 12 35.51 15.50 -20.32
N LEU A 13 35.39 15.65 -21.65
CA LEU A 13 34.44 14.91 -22.47
C LEU A 13 34.47 13.36 -22.28
N PRO A 14 35.64 12.69 -22.28
CA PRO A 14 35.67 11.24 -22.11
C PRO A 14 35.19 10.79 -20.73
N MET A 15 35.41 11.61 -19.69
CA MET A 15 34.96 11.30 -18.33
C MET A 15 33.43 11.40 -18.23
N ILE A 16 32.82 12.37 -18.92
CA ILE A 16 31.37 12.52 -19.00
C ILE A 16 30.75 11.36 -19.80
N ALA A 17 31.38 10.93 -20.90
CA ALA A 17 30.90 9.81 -21.70
C ALA A 17 30.86 8.48 -20.92
N VAL A 18 31.84 8.23 -20.03
CA VAL A 18 31.86 7.05 -19.16
C VAL A 18 30.68 7.04 -18.17
N LEU A 19 30.27 8.21 -17.65
CA LEU A 19 29.13 8.31 -16.73
C LEU A 19 27.79 7.99 -17.40
N PHE A 20 27.64 8.28 -18.69
CA PHE A 20 26.44 7.90 -19.46
C PHE A 20 26.44 6.43 -19.89
N TRP A 21 27.62 5.80 -20.00
CA TRP A 21 27.73 4.38 -20.31
C TRP A 21 27.49 3.51 -19.07
N ALA A 22 27.96 3.90 -17.90
CA ALA A 22 27.86 3.12 -16.66
C ALA A 22 26.45 3.13 -16.00
N GLY A 23 25.41 3.49 -16.74
CA GLY A 23 24.03 3.37 -16.25
C GLY A 23 23.62 1.90 -16.11
N CYS A 24 22.71 1.61 -15.19
CA CYS A 24 22.07 0.30 -15.11
C CYS A 24 21.28 0.08 -16.40
N GLU A 25 21.60 -0.98 -17.15
CA GLU A 25 20.92 -1.30 -18.42
C GLU A 25 19.47 -1.77 -18.20
N ASP A 26 19.20 -2.34 -17.01
CA ASP A 26 17.90 -2.88 -16.67
C ASP A 26 17.26 -2.10 -15.51
N LEU A 27 16.04 -1.62 -15.76
CA LEU A 27 15.18 -0.97 -14.77
C LEU A 27 14.07 -1.91 -14.29
N ASP A 28 13.99 -3.11 -14.87
CA ASP A 28 13.07 -4.16 -14.46
C ASP A 28 13.75 -5.01 -13.38
N PHE A 29 13.63 -4.54 -12.14
CA PHE A 29 14.12 -5.25 -10.97
C PHE A 29 12.94 -5.62 -10.08
N PRO A 30 12.97 -6.78 -9.40
CA PRO A 30 11.92 -7.18 -8.49
C PRO A 30 11.76 -6.15 -7.37
N ASP A 31 10.51 -5.84 -7.00
CA ASP A 31 10.21 -4.91 -5.91
C ASP A 31 10.86 -5.43 -4.61
N PRO A 32 11.82 -4.70 -4.03
CA PRO A 32 12.52 -5.14 -2.83
C PRO A 32 11.61 -5.21 -1.60
N ASN A 33 10.41 -4.64 -1.66
CA ASN A 33 9.43 -4.69 -0.57
C ASN A 33 8.43 -5.84 -0.72
N ASN A 34 8.40 -6.52 -1.87
CA ASN A 34 7.50 -7.64 -2.11
C ASN A 34 8.23 -8.96 -1.80
N PRO A 35 7.57 -9.96 -1.19
CA PRO A 35 8.14 -11.29 -1.08
C PRO A 35 8.55 -11.86 -2.46
N THR A 36 9.62 -12.64 -2.47
CA THR A 36 10.12 -13.35 -3.64
C THR A 36 9.58 -14.79 -3.65
N ASP A 37 9.60 -15.47 -4.80
CA ASP A 37 9.21 -16.88 -4.92
C ASP A 37 9.98 -17.81 -3.97
N GLU A 38 11.22 -17.44 -3.61
CA GLU A 38 12.06 -18.20 -2.69
C GLU A 38 11.68 -18.00 -1.21
N THR A 39 11.04 -16.87 -0.87
CA THR A 39 10.69 -16.50 0.51
C THR A 39 9.19 -16.64 0.79
N ALA A 40 8.35 -16.61 -0.25
CA ALA A 40 6.91 -16.84 -0.18
C ALA A 40 6.61 -18.33 -0.01
N THR A 41 6.29 -18.73 1.23
CA THR A 41 5.74 -20.06 1.53
C THR A 41 4.22 -20.03 1.61
N ILE A 42 3.59 -21.20 1.46
CA ILE A 42 2.14 -21.34 1.73
C ILE A 42 1.80 -20.86 3.15
N GLN A 43 2.68 -21.14 4.13
CA GLN A 43 2.45 -20.71 5.51
C GLN A 43 2.47 -19.19 5.66
N THR A 44 3.42 -18.49 5.03
CA THR A 44 3.48 -17.03 5.07
C THR A 44 2.28 -16.40 4.37
N LEU A 45 1.80 -17.01 3.28
CA LEU A 45 0.56 -16.59 2.61
C LEU A 45 -0.66 -16.73 3.54
N VAL A 46 -0.84 -17.90 4.16
CA VAL A 46 -1.97 -18.16 5.07
C VAL A 46 -1.94 -17.22 6.27
N THR A 47 -0.79 -17.07 6.92
CA THR A 47 -0.63 -16.15 8.06
C THR A 47 -0.89 -14.70 7.65
N GLY A 48 -0.42 -14.28 6.48
CA GLY A 48 -0.65 -12.95 5.94
C GLY A 48 -2.14 -12.69 5.65
N ALA A 49 -2.81 -13.63 4.99
CA ALA A 49 -4.25 -13.57 4.72
C ALA A 49 -5.06 -13.45 6.02
N GLU A 50 -4.76 -14.28 7.02
CA GLU A 50 -5.40 -14.22 8.34
C GLU A 50 -5.15 -12.87 9.05
N ALA A 51 -3.93 -12.34 8.98
CA ALA A 51 -3.59 -11.05 9.56
C ALA A 51 -4.38 -9.91 8.90
N VAL A 52 -4.51 -9.92 7.56
CA VAL A 52 -5.27 -8.90 6.83
C VAL A 52 -6.77 -9.00 7.13
N MET A 53 -7.34 -10.20 7.20
CA MET A 53 -8.75 -10.40 7.59
C MET A 53 -9.07 -9.79 8.97
N ARG A 54 -8.10 -9.75 9.88
CA ARG A 54 -8.27 -9.19 11.22
C ARG A 54 -8.18 -7.67 11.31
N GLN A 55 -7.61 -6.98 10.30
CA GLN A 55 -7.33 -5.53 10.37
C GLN A 55 -8.57 -4.69 10.68
N ASP A 56 -9.72 -5.04 10.09
CA ASP A 56 -10.97 -4.29 10.24
C ASP A 56 -12.08 -5.09 10.92
N LEU A 57 -11.76 -6.23 11.54
CA LEU A 57 -12.74 -7.06 12.24
C LEU A 57 -13.44 -6.28 13.37
N GLY A 58 -12.71 -5.43 14.09
CA GLY A 58 -13.29 -4.57 15.13
C GLY A 58 -14.28 -3.55 14.59
N VAL A 59 -14.03 -3.01 13.40
CA VAL A 59 -14.96 -2.09 12.71
C VAL A 59 -16.21 -2.87 12.30
N TYR A 60 -16.04 -4.00 11.62
CA TYR A 60 -17.13 -4.85 11.18
C TYR A 60 -18.04 -5.28 12.35
N LEU A 61 -17.46 -5.79 13.45
CA LEU A 61 -18.23 -6.24 14.60
C LEU A 61 -18.98 -5.07 15.26
N ARG A 62 -18.33 -3.93 15.47
CA ARG A 62 -19.00 -2.75 16.04
C ARG A 62 -20.17 -2.32 15.17
N ASP A 63 -19.96 -2.22 13.86
CA ASP A 63 -20.97 -1.71 12.95
C ASP A 63 -22.18 -2.66 12.89
N LEU A 64 -21.95 -3.98 12.91
CA LEU A 64 -23.01 -4.98 13.07
C LEU A 64 -23.77 -4.87 14.40
N LEU A 65 -23.06 -4.69 15.52
CA LEU A 65 -23.70 -4.52 16.82
C LEU A 65 -24.58 -3.26 16.87
N VAL A 66 -24.14 -2.17 16.24
CA VAL A 66 -24.93 -0.93 16.16
C VAL A 66 -26.16 -1.13 15.28
N VAL A 67 -26.00 -1.68 14.08
CA VAL A 67 -27.13 -1.95 13.17
C VAL A 67 -28.13 -2.94 13.79
N GLY A 68 -27.63 -3.98 14.48
CA GLY A 68 -28.43 -4.95 15.22
C GLY A 68 -29.06 -4.40 16.50
N ARG A 69 -28.71 -3.17 16.91
CA ARG A 69 -29.14 -2.51 18.15
C ARG A 69 -28.74 -3.29 19.41
N GLU A 70 -27.61 -3.99 19.33
CA GLU A 70 -27.00 -4.75 20.43
C GLU A 70 -25.95 -3.91 21.20
N ALA A 71 -25.38 -2.89 20.56
CA ALA A 71 -24.49 -1.92 21.19
C ALA A 71 -24.66 -0.51 20.62
N TYR A 72 -24.21 0.49 21.38
CA TYR A 72 -24.07 1.86 20.93
C TYR A 72 -22.62 2.30 21.15
N TYR A 73 -21.98 2.83 20.11
CA TYR A 73 -20.63 3.37 20.22
C TYR A 73 -20.70 4.89 20.30
N LEU A 74 -20.70 5.40 21.52
CA LEU A 74 -20.91 6.81 21.83
C LEU A 74 -19.57 7.55 21.98
N GLU A 75 -18.86 7.71 20.86
CA GLU A 75 -17.62 8.47 20.79
C GLU A 75 -17.91 9.95 20.49
N PRO A 76 -17.63 10.88 21.42
CA PRO A 76 -17.90 12.31 21.20
C PRO A 76 -17.13 12.90 20.02
N ALA A 77 -15.94 12.37 19.71
CA ALA A 77 -15.13 12.86 18.59
C ALA A 77 -15.73 12.50 17.22
N ASP A 78 -16.54 11.44 17.15
CA ASP A 78 -17.12 10.96 15.90
C ASP A 78 -18.50 10.36 16.12
N PRO A 79 -19.58 11.16 15.97
CA PRO A 79 -20.94 10.67 16.17
C PRO A 79 -21.39 9.69 15.08
N ARG A 80 -20.65 9.54 13.97
CA ARG A 80 -21.05 8.71 12.82
C ARG A 80 -21.16 7.23 13.20
N TYR A 81 -20.29 6.75 14.08
CA TYR A 81 -20.28 5.36 14.54
C TYR A 81 -21.65 4.83 15.00
N THR A 82 -22.49 5.69 15.56
CA THR A 82 -23.86 5.33 15.95
C THR A 82 -24.90 6.08 15.12
N GLY A 83 -24.70 7.39 14.94
CA GLY A 83 -25.67 8.26 14.28
C GLY A 83 -25.94 7.86 12.84
N GLU A 84 -24.86 7.64 12.06
CA GLU A 84 -24.95 7.32 10.63
C GLU A 84 -25.59 5.94 10.42
N LEU A 85 -25.15 4.93 11.19
CA LEU A 85 -25.66 3.57 11.09
C LEU A 85 -27.13 3.42 11.52
N LEU A 86 -27.60 4.23 12.48
CA LEU A 86 -28.97 4.12 13.00
C LEU A 86 -30.00 5.03 12.33
N HIS A 87 -29.59 6.24 11.95
CA HIS A 87 -30.49 7.26 11.43
C HIS A 87 -30.23 7.57 9.97
N GLY A 88 -29.03 7.29 9.47
CA GLY A 88 -28.62 7.63 8.12
C GLY A 88 -28.41 9.14 7.90
N PRO A 89 -28.10 9.53 6.65
CA PRO A 89 -27.87 8.64 5.51
C PRO A 89 -26.56 7.86 5.65
N ILE A 90 -26.57 6.59 5.22
CA ILE A 90 -25.36 5.76 5.19
C ILE A 90 -24.49 6.17 3.99
N ASP A 91 -23.22 6.50 4.24
CA ASP A 91 -22.26 6.79 3.19
C ASP A 91 -21.65 5.48 2.63
N PRO A 92 -21.97 5.09 1.37
CA PRO A 92 -21.44 3.86 0.79
C PRO A 92 -19.90 3.90 0.59
N GLY A 93 -19.30 5.09 0.47
CA GLY A 93 -17.86 5.28 0.42
C GLY A 93 -17.22 5.55 1.78
N GLY A 94 -18.04 5.66 2.83
CA GLY A 94 -17.62 5.96 4.18
C GLY A 94 -16.82 4.83 4.79
N PHE A 95 -15.99 5.16 5.77
CA PHE A 95 -15.11 4.18 6.43
C PHE A 95 -15.87 3.05 7.15
N LEU A 96 -17.12 3.29 7.57
CA LEU A 96 -18.00 2.30 8.21
C LEU A 96 -18.47 1.23 7.22
N CYS A 97 -18.71 1.61 5.95
CA CYS A 97 -19.06 0.66 4.91
C CYS A 97 -17.82 0.09 4.21
N TYR A 98 -16.85 0.92 3.86
CA TYR A 98 -15.74 0.53 3.00
C TYR A 98 -14.71 -0.37 3.70
N ARG A 99 -14.33 -0.08 4.94
CA ARG A 99 -13.24 -0.80 5.63
C ARG A 99 -13.54 -2.31 5.80
N PRO A 100 -14.75 -2.72 6.22
CA PRO A 100 -15.08 -4.14 6.29
C PRO A 100 -14.92 -4.89 4.97
N TRP A 101 -15.25 -4.26 3.83
CA TRP A 101 -15.14 -4.91 2.52
C TRP A 101 -13.72 -4.85 1.95
N GLN A 102 -13.00 -3.75 2.17
CA GLN A 102 -11.66 -3.55 1.63
C GLN A 102 -10.68 -4.63 2.11
N THR A 103 -10.78 -5.08 3.37
CA THR A 103 -9.91 -6.13 3.91
C THR A 103 -10.12 -7.47 3.21
N ALA A 104 -11.37 -7.85 2.93
CA ALA A 104 -11.66 -9.06 2.17
C ALA A 104 -11.08 -8.99 0.74
N TYR A 105 -11.25 -7.85 0.05
CA TYR A 105 -10.68 -7.68 -1.29
C TYR A 105 -9.14 -7.70 -1.30
N LYS A 106 -8.50 -7.12 -0.28
CA LYS A 106 -7.04 -7.21 -0.13
C LYS A 106 -6.55 -8.64 0.03
N VAL A 107 -7.29 -9.48 0.77
CA VAL A 107 -6.93 -10.89 0.94
C VAL A 107 -7.01 -11.62 -0.39
N ILE A 108 -8.10 -11.42 -1.15
CA ILE A 108 -8.28 -12.04 -2.47
C ILE A 108 -7.14 -11.64 -3.41
N ALA A 109 -6.82 -10.34 -3.49
CA ALA A 109 -5.74 -9.85 -4.35
C ALA A 109 -4.34 -10.34 -3.94
N ASN A 110 -4.12 -10.74 -2.68
CA ASN A 110 -2.83 -11.27 -2.23
C ASN A 110 -2.74 -12.81 -2.34
N CYS A 111 -3.86 -13.50 -2.59
CA CYS A 111 -3.93 -14.96 -2.65
C CYS A 111 -4.20 -15.49 -4.07
N GLU A 112 -4.06 -14.65 -5.09
CA GLU A 112 -4.25 -14.99 -6.51
C GLU A 112 -3.07 -15.77 -7.12
#